data_AF-A0A7Y0TPZ9-F1
#
_entry.id   AF-A0A7Y0TPZ9-F1
#
_cell.length_a   1.000
_cell.length_b   1.000
_cell.length_c   1.000
_cell.angle_alpha   90.00
_cell.angle_beta   90.00
_cell.angle_gamma   90.00
#
_symmetry.space_group_name_H-M   'P 1'
#
loop_
_entity.id
_entity.type
_entity.pdbx_description
1 polymer ?
#
loop_
_entity_poly.entity_id
_entity_poly.type
_entity_poly.pdbx_seq_one_letter_code
_entity_poly.pdbx_strand_id
1 'polypeptide(L)'
;MKKKFPDFKTDADVEVFVETADLSEYDFSDMLPIRFELKRKDKSISLRLPEELLDAVRIHAKRVGIPYQRFMRLAIERAVKPSKHPQHTDGSTTRDQ
;
A
#
# COMPACT_ATOMS: atom_id res chain seq x y z
N MET A 1 -13.55 17.63 -13.61
CA MET A 1 -13.91 17.10 -12.28
C MET A 1 -14.28 15.64 -12.44
N LYS A 2 -13.83 14.76 -11.55
CA LYS A 2 -14.23 13.34 -11.57
C LYS A 2 -15.65 13.18 -11.01
N LYS A 3 -16.39 12.19 -11.52
CA LYS A 3 -17.75 11.86 -11.07
C LYS A 3 -17.68 11.13 -9.72
N LYS A 4 -18.67 11.31 -8.85
CA LYS A 4 -18.77 10.49 -7.63
C LYS A 4 -19.07 9.04 -7.99
N PHE A 5 -18.47 8.10 -7.27
CA PHE A 5 -18.81 6.69 -7.42
C PHE A 5 -20.27 6.45 -6.99
N PRO A 6 -21.08 5.69 -7.76
CA PRO A 6 -22.50 5.49 -7.45
C PRO A 6 -22.71 4.56 -6.25
N ASP A 7 -23.85 4.70 -5.58
CA ASP A 7 -24.32 3.74 -4.58
C ASP A 7 -25.13 2.62 -5.27
N PHE A 8 -24.82 1.37 -4.95
CA PHE A 8 -25.50 0.19 -5.48
C PHE A 8 -26.24 -0.57 -4.39
N LYS A 9 -27.38 -1.18 -4.74
CA LYS A 9 -28.19 -1.97 -3.81
C LYS A 9 -27.85 -3.45 -3.82
N THR A 10 -27.34 -3.95 -4.94
CA THR A 10 -27.00 -5.36 -5.13
C THR A 10 -25.66 -5.50 -5.85
N ASP A 11 -24.96 -6.60 -5.60
CA ASP A 11 -23.70 -6.91 -6.29
C ASP A 11 -23.90 -7.09 -7.80
N ALA A 12 -25.07 -7.57 -8.25
CA ALA A 12 -25.37 -7.70 -9.68
C ALA A 12 -25.42 -6.34 -10.39
N ASP A 13 -25.96 -5.31 -9.73
CA ASP A 13 -25.97 -3.94 -10.26
C ASP A 13 -24.54 -3.38 -10.37
N VAL A 14 -23.67 -3.73 -9.41
CA VAL A 14 -22.25 -3.36 -9.43
C VAL A 14 -21.54 -4.03 -10.60
N GLU A 15 -21.77 -5.33 -10.82
CA GLU A 15 -21.14 -6.09 -11.89
C GLU A 15 -21.46 -5.49 -13.26
N VAL A 16 -22.75 -5.23 -13.54
CA VAL A 16 -23.20 -4.59 -14.79
C VAL A 16 -22.58 -3.19 -14.96
N PHE A 17 -22.49 -2.41 -13.88
CA PHE A 17 -21.87 -1.09 -13.93
C PHE A 17 -20.37 -1.17 -14.24
N VAL A 18 -19.64 -2.04 -13.54
CA VAL A 18 -18.18 -2.19 -13.71
C VAL A 18 -17.83 -2.69 -15.10
N GLU A 19 -18.67 -3.53 -15.71
CA GLU A 19 -18.46 -4.02 -17.07
C GLU A 19 -18.65 -2.93 -18.14
N THR A 20 -19.51 -1.96 -17.89
CA THR A 20 -19.95 -1.00 -18.92
C THR A 20 -19.39 0.41 -18.75
N ALA A 21 -19.01 0.80 -17.53
CA ALA A 21 -18.53 2.14 -17.22
C ALA A 21 -17.01 2.29 -17.42
N ASP A 22 -16.58 3.46 -17.93
CA ASP A 22 -15.18 3.86 -17.83
C ASP A 22 -14.87 4.33 -16.40
N LEU A 23 -14.23 3.45 -15.63
CA LEU A 23 -13.88 3.69 -14.23
C LEU A 23 -12.87 4.84 -14.04
N SER A 24 -12.14 5.25 -15.08
CA SER A 24 -11.15 6.34 -14.96
C SER A 24 -11.80 7.69 -14.66
N GLU A 25 -13.07 7.85 -15.02
CA GLU A 25 -13.86 9.07 -14.84
C GLU A 25 -14.36 9.29 -13.40
N TYR A 26 -14.26 8.26 -12.54
CA TYR A 26 -14.82 8.27 -11.19
C TYR A 26 -13.78 8.59 -10.12
N ASP A 27 -14.25 9.26 -9.06
CA ASP A 27 -13.48 9.61 -7.88
C ASP A 27 -13.49 8.46 -6.87
N PHE A 28 -12.29 8.05 -6.47
CA PHE A 28 -12.05 6.97 -5.50
C PHE A 28 -11.33 7.47 -4.25
N SER A 29 -11.27 8.79 -4.04
CA SER A 29 -10.52 9.39 -2.92
C SER A 29 -11.03 8.96 -1.54
N ASP A 30 -12.31 8.59 -1.45
CA ASP A 30 -12.93 8.09 -0.21
C ASP A 30 -12.72 6.57 0.00
N MET A 31 -12.17 5.86 -0.98
CA MET A 31 -11.90 4.43 -0.84
C MET A 31 -10.62 4.16 -0.05
N LEU A 32 -10.66 3.11 0.78
CA LEU A 32 -9.48 2.65 1.51
C LEU A 32 -8.55 1.86 0.58
N PRO A 33 -7.29 2.28 0.39
CA PRO A 33 -6.36 1.54 -0.45
C PRO A 33 -6.00 0.19 0.19
N ILE A 34 -6.42 -0.90 -0.45
CA ILE A 34 -6.06 -2.26 -0.04
C ILE A 34 -4.83 -2.71 -0.83
N ARG A 35 -3.77 -3.15 -0.14
CA ARG A 35 -2.63 -3.80 -0.81
C ARG A 35 -2.91 -5.29 -0.96
N PHE A 36 -2.96 -5.78 -2.19
CA PHE A 36 -2.97 -7.20 -2.49
C PHE A 36 -1.54 -7.77 -2.48
N GLU A 37 -1.33 -8.93 -1.89
CA GLU A 37 -0.08 -9.69 -2.04
C GLU A 37 -0.10 -10.42 -3.39
N LEU A 38 0.28 -9.73 -4.47
CA LEU A 38 0.25 -10.29 -5.84
C LEU A 38 1.47 -11.14 -6.18
N LYS A 39 2.59 -11.00 -5.44
CA LYS A 39 3.83 -11.75 -5.71
C LYS A 39 3.82 -13.10 -5.01
N ARG A 40 4.28 -14.15 -5.72
CA ARG A 40 4.47 -15.49 -5.17
C ARG A 40 5.55 -15.49 -4.08
N LYS A 41 5.37 -16.31 -3.05
CA LYS A 41 6.36 -16.57 -1.99
C LYS A 41 7.34 -17.63 -2.51
N ASP A 42 8.47 -17.20 -3.07
CA ASP A 42 9.41 -18.05 -3.82
C ASP A 42 10.68 -18.43 -3.05
N LYS A 43 11.01 -17.71 -1.97
CA LYS A 43 12.17 -17.96 -1.11
C LYS A 43 11.84 -17.86 0.38
N SER A 44 12.46 -18.73 1.17
CA SER A 44 12.39 -18.73 2.64
C SER A 44 13.68 -18.20 3.25
N ILE A 45 13.56 -17.49 4.37
CA ILE A 45 14.68 -17.07 5.21
C ILE A 45 14.57 -17.74 6.58
N SER A 46 15.70 -18.00 7.22
CA SER A 46 15.77 -18.39 8.63
C SER A 46 16.49 -17.29 9.40
N LEU A 47 15.88 -16.79 10.47
CA LEU A 47 16.35 -15.65 11.24
C LEU A 47 16.18 -15.92 12.74
N ARG A 48 17.19 -15.58 13.55
CA ARG A 48 17.08 -15.58 15.01
C ARG A 48 16.63 -14.20 15.49
N LEU A 49 15.64 -14.17 16.39
CA LEU A 49 15.09 -12.96 16.97
C LEU A 49 14.97 -13.13 18.49
N PRO A 50 15.15 -12.06 19.28
CA PRO A 50 14.69 -12.04 20.67
C PRO A 50 13.19 -12.35 20.75
N GLU A 51 12.77 -13.08 21.77
CA GLU A 51 11.37 -13.47 21.98
C GLU A 51 10.45 -12.24 22.11
N GLU A 52 10.88 -11.25 22.90
CA GLU A 52 10.15 -10.00 23.10
C GLU A 52 9.86 -9.26 21.78
N LEU A 53 10.81 -9.31 20.83
CA LEU A 53 10.63 -8.68 19.52
C LEU A 53 9.61 -9.44 18.67
N LEU A 54 9.66 -10.78 18.70
CA LEU A 54 8.69 -11.59 17.97
C LEU A 54 7.27 -11.37 18.49
N ASP A 55 7.12 -11.22 19.81
CA ASP A 55 5.83 -10.96 20.44
C ASP A 55 5.32 -9.56 20.13
N ALA A 56 6.19 -8.54 20.15
CA ALA A 56 5.84 -7.21 19.67
C ALA A 56 5.33 -7.25 18.23
N VAL A 57 6.02 -7.96 17.33
CA VAL A 57 5.59 -8.13 15.93
C VAL A 57 4.20 -8.77 15.85
N ARG A 58 3.92 -9.82 16.63
CA ARG A 58 2.61 -10.49 16.66
C ARG A 58 1.50 -9.56 17.14
N ILE A 59 1.74 -8.81 18.22
CA ILE A 59 0.78 -7.84 18.77
C ILE A 59 0.47 -6.75 17.74
N HIS A 60 1.50 -6.19 17.10
CA HIS A 60 1.34 -5.17 16.06
C HIS A 60 0.56 -5.71 14.85
N ALA A 61 0.90 -6.90 14.38
CA ALA A 61 0.22 -7.54 13.25
C ALA A 61 -1.28 -7.79 13.53
N LYS A 62 -1.61 -8.25 14.75
CA LYS A 62 -3.01 -8.41 15.20
C LYS A 62 -3.76 -7.09 15.19
N ARG A 63 -3.13 -6.01 15.68
CA ARG A 63 -3.73 -4.67 15.72
C ARG A 63 -4.06 -4.11 14.33
N VAL A 64 -3.19 -4.37 13.35
CA VAL A 64 -3.41 -3.95 11.96
C VAL A 64 -4.16 -5.00 11.12
N GLY A 65 -4.66 -6.08 11.74
CA GLY A 65 -5.53 -7.07 11.09
C GLY A 65 -4.85 -7.92 10.01
N ILE A 66 -3.53 -8.15 10.09
CA ILE A 66 -2.80 -8.98 9.11
C ILE A 66 -1.97 -10.09 9.78
N PRO A 67 -1.69 -11.20 9.08
CA PRO A 67 -0.79 -12.23 9.60
C PRO A 67 0.60 -11.68 9.92
N TYR A 68 1.22 -12.14 11.02
CA TYR A 68 2.52 -11.60 11.46
C TYR A 68 3.64 -11.78 10.42
N GLN A 69 3.63 -12.86 9.64
CA GLN A 69 4.59 -13.05 8.54
C GLN A 69 4.44 -12.00 7.43
N ARG A 70 3.19 -11.63 7.11
CA ARG A 70 2.88 -10.55 6.18
C ARG A 70 3.34 -9.21 6.73
N PHE A 71 3.14 -8.97 8.02
CA PHE A 71 3.64 -7.77 8.70
C PHE A 71 5.17 -7.66 8.59
N MET A 72 5.91 -8.75 8.88
CA MET A 72 7.37 -8.80 8.76
C MET A 72 7.83 -8.50 7.33
N ARG A 73 7.18 -9.10 6.32
CA ARG A 73 7.50 -8.82 4.91
C ARG A 73 7.30 -7.35 4.57
N LEU A 74 6.18 -6.76 4.96
CA LEU A 74 5.90 -5.34 4.72
C LEU A 74 6.92 -4.42 5.39
N ALA A 75 7.43 -4.80 6.56
CA ALA A 75 8.51 -4.06 7.22
C ALA A 75 9.81 -4.12 6.39
N ILE A 76 10.20 -5.31 5.93
CA ILE A 76 11.38 -5.49 5.06
C ILE A 76 11.22 -4.71 3.74
N GLU A 77 10.07 -4.81 3.08
CA GLU A 77 9.79 -4.08 1.84
C GLU A 77 9.86 -2.56 2.01
N ARG A 78 9.43 -2.03 3.16
CA ARG A 78 9.54 -0.59 3.47
C ARG A 78 10.99 -0.19 3.69
N ALA A 79 11.77 -1.01 4.40
CA ALA A 79 13.17 -0.72 4.68
C ALA A 79 14.06 -0.69 3.42
N VAL A 80 13.73 -1.48 2.40
CA VAL A 80 14.50 -1.52 1.14
C VAL A 80 14.02 -0.55 0.05
N LYS A 81 12.84 0.07 0.22
CA LYS A 81 12.36 1.06 -0.74
C LYS A 81 13.14 2.36 -0.54
N PRO A 82 13.81 2.89 -1.57
CA PRO A 82 14.45 4.19 -1.47
C PRO A 82 13.39 5.24 -1.16
N SER A 83 13.61 6.06 -0.13
CA SER A 83 12.78 7.24 0.11
C SER A 83 12.82 8.08 -1.15
N LYS A 84 11.67 8.27 -1.79
CA LYS A 84 11.50 9.30 -2.80
C LYS A 84 11.52 10.66 -2.08
N HIS A 85 12.68 11.08 -1.60
CA HIS A 85 12.90 12.51 -1.46
C HIS A 85 12.96 13.06 -2.89
N PRO A 86 12.03 13.94 -3.30
CA PRO A 86 12.33 14.81 -4.42
C PRO A 86 13.59 15.56 -4.00
N GLN A 87 14.71 15.27 -4.66
CA GLN A 87 15.82 16.18 -4.64
C GLN A 87 15.28 17.47 -5.25
N HIS A 88 14.88 18.42 -4.41
CA HIS A 88 14.91 19.81 -4.79
C HIS A 88 16.38 20.10 -5.07
N THR A 89 16.77 19.95 -6.33
CA THR A 89 17.91 20.67 -6.87
C THR A 89 17.51 22.14 -6.77
N ASP A 90 17.82 22.78 -5.64
CA ASP A 90 17.84 24.23 -5.58
C ASP A 90 18.95 24.67 -6.54
N GLY A 91 18.55 24.93 -7.77
CA GLY A 91 19.29 25.74 -8.71
C GLY A 91 19.34 27.16 -8.16
N SER A 92 20.28 27.42 -7.25
CA SER A 92 20.70 28.77 -6.93
C SER A 92 22.19 28.78 -6.57
N THR A 93 23.02 29.02 -7.57
CA THR A 93 24.14 29.96 -7.47
C THR A 93 24.37 30.53 -8.85
N THR A 94 23.51 31.48 -9.22
CA THR A 94 23.99 32.69 -9.88
C THR A 94 24.57 33.56 -8.75
N ARG A 95 25.89 33.71 -8.73
CA ARG A 95 26.58 34.89 -8.19
C ARG A 95 27.91 35.01 -8.92
N ASP A 96 28.09 36.22 -9.44
CA ASP A 96 29.17 36.71 -10.27
C ASP A 96 30.59 36.38 -9.76
N GLN A 97 31.46 36.06 -10.72
CA GLN A 97 32.71 36.77 -10.99
C GLN A 97 33.25 36.39 -12.38
#